data_AF-M1CV45-F1
#
_entry.id   AF-M1CV45-F1
#
_cell.length_a   1.000
_cell.length_b   1.000
_cell.length_c   1.000
_cell.angle_alpha   90.00
_cell.angle_beta   90.00
_cell.angle_gamma   90.00
#
_symmetry.space_group_name_H-M   'P 1'
#
loop_
_entity.id
_entity.type
_entity.pdbx_description
1 polymer ?
#
loop_
_entity_poly.entity_id
_entity_poly.type
_entity_poly.pdbx_seq_one_letter_code
_entity_poly.pdbx_strand_id
1 'polypeptide(L)'
;MKFLKIQNYNTLMKSIVLLLLCVVHVNAQVTLPSKQDGFWYKNRIANTKSIVIEAFFDPLCPDSRDSWPPLKLALQHYGSRLSLVVHPFPLPYHDNAFISSRAMHISNQLNTSATYRLLESFFDHQV
;
A
#
# COMPACT_ATOMS: atom_id res chain seq x y z
N MET A 1 47.70 -30.51 31.80
CA MET A 1 47.35 -29.07 31.89
C MET A 1 47.29 -28.34 30.53
N LYS A 2 48.12 -28.66 29.53
CA LYS A 2 48.08 -28.00 28.20
C LYS A 2 46.83 -28.36 27.34
N PHE A 3 46.32 -29.59 27.44
CA PHE A 3 45.16 -30.07 26.68
C PHE A 3 43.85 -29.34 27.01
N LEU A 4 43.58 -29.10 28.30
CA LEU A 4 42.43 -28.31 28.77
C LEU A 4 42.45 -26.86 28.24
N LYS A 5 43.64 -26.28 28.07
CA LYS A 5 43.82 -24.91 27.55
C LYS A 5 43.47 -24.80 26.06
N ILE A 6 43.77 -25.84 25.28
CA ILE A 6 43.45 -25.93 23.85
C ILE A 6 41.95 -26.15 23.64
N GLN A 7 41.33 -27.01 24.46
CA GLN A 7 39.89 -27.26 24.38
C GLN A 7 39.07 -26.01 24.73
N ASN A 8 39.48 -25.23 25.73
CA ASN A 8 38.87 -23.94 26.04
C ASN A 8 39.06 -22.91 24.91
N TYR A 9 40.18 -22.93 24.20
CA TYR A 9 40.42 -22.06 23.05
C TYR A 9 39.50 -22.40 21.88
N ASN A 10 39.29 -23.69 21.58
CA ASN A 10 38.37 -24.13 20.54
C ASN A 10 36.91 -23.80 20.85
N THR A 11 36.49 -23.93 22.12
CA THR A 11 35.15 -23.51 22.56
C THR A 11 34.97 -21.99 22.45
N LEU A 12 35.98 -21.21 22.86
CA LEU A 12 35.97 -19.76 22.75
C LEU A 12 35.90 -19.30 21.29
N MET A 13 36.67 -19.91 20.39
CA MET A 13 36.65 -19.62 18.96
C MET A 13 35.28 -19.94 18.34
N LYS A 14 34.66 -21.06 18.70
CA LYS A 14 33.31 -21.40 18.24
C LYS A 14 32.26 -20.40 18.72
N SER A 15 32.35 -19.97 19.98
CA SER A 15 31.46 -18.94 20.53
C SER A 15 31.63 -17.59 19.84
N ILE A 16 32.86 -17.20 19.50
CA ILE A 16 33.15 -15.96 18.75
C ILE A 16 32.59 -16.05 17.32
N VAL A 17 32.78 -17.18 16.63
CA VAL A 17 32.22 -17.41 15.30
C VAL A 17 30.69 -17.39 15.33
N LEU A 18 30.06 -18.02 16.33
CA LEU A 18 28.61 -17.99 16.52
C LEU A 18 28.10 -16.57 16.78
N LEU A 19 28.80 -15.80 17.62
CA LEU A 19 28.45 -14.41 17.90
C LEU A 19 28.58 -13.53 16.64
N LEU A 20 29.64 -13.72 15.85
CA LEU A 20 29.84 -13.02 14.57
C LEU A 20 28.76 -13.37 13.54
N LEU A 21 28.29 -14.63 13.50
CA LEU A 21 27.16 -15.06 12.66
C LEU A 21 25.83 -14.44 13.12
N CYS A 22 25.65 -14.19 14.42
CA CYS A 22 24.46 -13.51 14.95
C CYS A 22 24.45 -11.99 14.69
N VAL A 23 25.59 -11.37 14.36
CA VAL A 23 25.72 -9.92 14.07
C VAL A 23 25.41 -9.60 12.59
N VAL A 24 25.10 -10.61 11.77
CA VAL A 24 24.58 -10.40 10.41
C VAL A 24 23.29 -9.59 10.53
N HIS A 25 23.32 -8.37 10.01
CA HIS A 25 22.30 -7.35 10.22
C HIS A 25 20.91 -7.84 9.80
N VAL A 26 20.06 -8.08 10.79
CA VAL A 26 18.63 -8.23 10.57
C VAL A 26 18.07 -6.83 10.30
N ASN A 27 17.95 -6.45 9.03
CA ASN A 27 17.16 -5.29 8.64
C ASN A 27 15.68 -5.63 8.79
N ALA A 28 15.18 -5.66 10.04
CA ALA A 28 13.77 -5.89 10.34
C ALA A 28 12.90 -4.63 10.18
N GLN A 29 13.49 -3.48 9.82
CA GLN A 29 12.72 -2.26 9.65
C GLN A 29 12.07 -2.24 8.27
N VAL A 30 10.74 -2.29 8.24
CA VAL A 30 9.96 -1.98 7.03
C VAL A 30 10.33 -0.56 6.61
N THR A 31 10.85 -0.41 5.39
CA THR A 31 11.19 0.91 4.86
C THR A 31 9.92 1.73 4.68
N LEU A 32 9.99 3.02 5.04
CA LEU A 32 8.90 3.95 4.74
C LEU A 32 8.69 3.96 3.22
N PRO A 33 7.47 3.74 2.72
CA PRO A 33 7.20 3.83 1.29
C PRO A 33 7.66 5.18 0.74
N SER A 34 8.40 5.16 -0.36
CA SER A 34 8.91 6.39 -1.00
C SER A 34 7.81 7.26 -1.63
N LYS A 35 6.59 6.72 -1.74
CA LYS A 35 5.43 7.38 -2.31
C LYS A 35 4.22 7.12 -1.41
N GLN A 36 3.41 8.16 -1.20
CA GLN A 36 2.10 8.02 -0.58
C GLN A 36 1.24 7.03 -1.39
N ASP A 37 0.53 6.16 -0.67
CA ASP A 37 -0.44 5.27 -1.28
C ASP A 37 -1.67 6.04 -1.83
N GLY A 38 -2.35 5.43 -2.78
CA GLY A 38 -3.58 5.94 -3.37
C GLY A 38 -3.38 6.86 -4.57
N PHE A 39 -4.52 7.22 -5.17
CA PHE A 39 -4.61 8.04 -6.38
C PHE A 39 -5.46 9.27 -6.10
N TRP A 40 -4.95 10.46 -6.43
CA TRP A 40 -5.69 11.71 -6.25
C TRP A 40 -6.75 11.90 -7.34
N TYR A 41 -8.00 12.13 -6.94
CA TYR A 41 -9.09 12.36 -7.88
C TYR A 41 -8.91 13.69 -8.62
N LYS A 42 -8.96 13.64 -9.96
CA LYS A 42 -8.77 14.80 -10.86
C LYS A 42 -7.48 15.59 -10.56
N ASN A 43 -6.43 14.92 -10.06
CA ASN A 43 -5.16 15.52 -9.69
C ASN A 43 -5.28 16.68 -8.68
N ARG A 44 -6.33 16.70 -7.84
CA ARG A 44 -6.57 17.73 -6.82
C ARG A 44 -5.89 17.35 -5.51
N ILE A 45 -4.58 17.51 -5.46
CA ILE A 45 -3.78 17.27 -4.27
C ILE A 45 -4.24 18.20 -3.15
N ALA A 46 -4.34 17.66 -1.93
CA ALA A 46 -4.75 18.40 -0.75
C ALA A 46 -3.85 19.61 -0.45
N ASN A 47 -4.44 20.66 0.09
CA ASN A 47 -3.74 21.81 0.66
C ASN A 47 -4.30 22.16 2.04
N THR A 48 -3.73 23.17 2.70
CA THR A 48 -4.12 23.58 4.07
C THR A 48 -5.56 24.11 4.20
N LYS A 49 -6.27 24.33 3.08
CA LYS A 49 -7.64 24.85 3.03
C LYS A 49 -8.66 23.80 2.58
N SER A 50 -8.22 22.58 2.25
CA SER A 50 -9.10 21.49 1.81
C SER A 50 -9.21 20.39 2.87
N ILE A 51 -10.41 19.88 3.09
CA ILE A 51 -10.61 18.63 3.82
C ILE A 51 -10.27 17.47 2.89
N VAL A 52 -9.51 16.49 3.39
CA VAL A 52 -9.15 15.29 2.64
C VAL A 52 -10.11 14.17 2.98
N ILE A 53 -10.71 13.58 1.95
CA ILE A 53 -11.43 12.32 2.05
C ILE A 53 -10.47 11.24 1.57
N GLU A 54 -10.17 10.28 2.45
CA GLU A 54 -9.42 9.07 2.12
C GLU A 54 -10.42 7.93 1.99
N ALA A 55 -10.58 7.42 0.77
CA ALA A 55 -11.52 6.34 0.47
C ALA A 55 -10.75 5.04 0.20
N PHE A 56 -10.97 4.04 1.04
CA PHE A 56 -10.38 2.70 0.90
C PHE A 56 -11.37 1.83 0.14
N PHE A 57 -11.13 1.67 -1.16
CA PHE A 57 -12.04 0.97 -2.06
C PHE A 57 -11.45 -0.33 -2.54
N ASP A 58 -12.21 -1.41 -2.37
CA ASP A 58 -11.99 -2.62 -3.15
C ASP A 58 -12.68 -2.42 -4.52
N PRO A 59 -11.95 -2.53 -5.65
CA PRO A 59 -12.53 -2.38 -6.98
C PRO A 59 -13.67 -3.34 -7.31
N LEU A 60 -13.82 -4.43 -6.55
CA LEU A 60 -14.84 -5.47 -6.78
C LEU A 60 -15.92 -5.50 -5.69
N CYS A 61 -15.89 -4.59 -4.72
CA CYS A 61 -16.87 -4.56 -3.64
C CYS A 61 -18.12 -3.75 -4.03
N PRO A 62 -19.33 -4.35 -3.93
CA PRO A 62 -20.60 -3.64 -4.14
C PRO A 62 -20.78 -2.38 -3.30
N ASP A 63 -20.40 -2.41 -2.03
CA ASP A 63 -20.53 -1.23 -1.15
C ASP A 63 -19.56 -0.11 -1.57
N SER A 64 -18.35 -0.46 -2.04
CA SER A 64 -17.42 0.51 -2.60
C SER A 64 -18.00 1.17 -3.86
N ARG A 65 -18.56 0.38 -4.78
CA ARG A 65 -19.30 0.89 -5.96
C ARG A 65 -20.44 1.81 -5.53
N ASP A 66 -21.30 1.37 -4.62
CA ASP A 66 -22.53 2.09 -4.27
C ASP A 66 -22.24 3.40 -3.51
N SER A 67 -21.10 3.47 -2.82
CA SER A 67 -20.61 4.70 -2.22
C SER A 67 -20.03 5.71 -3.24
N TRP A 68 -19.69 5.28 -4.45
CA TRP A 68 -19.02 6.13 -5.44
C TRP A 68 -19.90 7.27 -5.98
N PRO A 69 -21.16 7.06 -6.40
CA PRO A 69 -22.04 8.14 -6.84
C PRO A 69 -22.26 9.26 -5.81
N PRO A 70 -22.67 9.00 -4.54
CA PRO A 70 -22.85 10.06 -3.56
C PRO A 70 -21.53 10.77 -3.21
N LEU A 71 -20.40 10.05 -3.21
CA LEU A 71 -19.08 10.68 -3.03
C LEU A 71 -18.75 11.65 -4.18
N LYS A 72 -19.03 11.28 -5.43
CA LYS A 72 -18.88 12.19 -6.58
C LYS A 72 -19.76 13.44 -6.45
N LEU A 73 -21.01 13.29 -5.97
CA LEU A 73 -21.91 14.42 -5.70
C LEU A 73 -21.35 15.36 -4.63
N ALA A 74 -20.80 14.82 -3.54
CA ALA A 74 -20.15 15.63 -2.51
C ALA A 74 -18.95 16.42 -3.09
N LEU A 75 -18.10 15.77 -3.89
CA LEU A 75 -16.96 16.43 -4.53
C LEU A 75 -17.39 17.54 -5.49
N GLN A 76 -18.51 17.36 -6.19
CA GLN A 76 -19.10 18.41 -7.02
C GLN A 76 -19.64 19.57 -6.18
N HIS A 77 -20.36 19.28 -5.10
CA HIS A 77 -21.00 20.29 -4.25
C HIS A 77 -19.99 21.16 -3.48
N TYR A 78 -18.98 20.54 -2.88
CA TYR A 78 -18.01 21.26 -2.06
C TYR A 78 -16.82 21.81 -2.87
N GLY A 79 -16.62 21.34 -4.11
CA GLY A 79 -15.68 21.92 -5.07
C GLY A 79 -14.22 21.82 -4.60
N SER A 80 -13.53 22.95 -4.51
CA SER A 80 -12.13 23.03 -4.09
C SER A 80 -11.92 22.86 -2.58
N ARG A 81 -13.00 22.79 -1.79
CA ARG A 81 -12.93 22.57 -0.34
C ARG A 81 -12.70 21.11 0.04
N LEU A 82 -12.87 20.19 -0.92
CA LEU A 82 -12.59 18.77 -0.75
C LEU A 82 -11.51 18.31 -1.72
N SER A 83 -10.60 17.48 -1.20
CA SER A 83 -9.71 16.65 -2.00
C SER A 83 -10.02 15.19 -1.70
N LEU A 84 -10.00 14.35 -2.73
CA LEU A 84 -10.21 12.91 -2.60
C LEU A 84 -8.94 12.18 -3.02
N VAL A 85 -8.51 11.23 -2.19
CA VAL A 85 -7.57 10.18 -2.55
C VAL A 85 -8.26 8.83 -2.39
N VAL A 86 -8.15 7.98 -3.41
CA VAL A 86 -8.66 6.60 -3.35
C VAL A 86 -7.49 5.64 -3.18
N HIS A 87 -7.57 4.84 -2.13
CA HIS A 87 -6.64 3.77 -1.78
C HIS A 87 -7.24 2.42 -2.24
N PRO A 88 -6.65 1.73 -3.22
CA PRO A 88 -7.05 0.37 -3.55
C PRO A 88 -6.85 -0.55 -2.34
N PHE A 89 -7.94 -1.15 -1.87
CA PHE A 89 -7.94 -1.98 -0.68
C PHE A 89 -8.56 -3.34 -0.99
N PRO A 90 -7.77 -4.31 -1.47
CA PRO A 90 -8.31 -5.61 -1.89
C PRO A 90 -8.76 -6.42 -0.67
N LEU A 91 -10.05 -6.71 -0.58
CA LEU A 91 -10.59 -7.54 0.49
C LEU A 91 -10.27 -9.02 0.20
N PRO A 92 -9.92 -9.82 1.23
CA PRO A 92 -9.40 -11.17 1.03
C PRO A 92 -10.46 -12.17 0.54
N TYR A 93 -11.72 -11.77 0.47
CA TYR A 93 -12.87 -12.61 0.11
C TYR A 93 -13.49 -12.28 -1.25
N HIS A 94 -12.98 -11.26 -1.96
CA HIS A 94 -13.38 -11.00 -3.34
C HIS A 94 -12.34 -11.58 -4.31
N ASP A 95 -12.79 -12.48 -5.18
CA ASP A 95 -11.94 -13.06 -6.22
C ASP A 95 -11.35 -11.96 -7.09
N ASN A 96 -10.04 -12.02 -7.35
CA ASN A 96 -9.29 -11.05 -8.16
C ASN A 96 -9.15 -9.64 -7.56
N ALA A 97 -9.60 -9.36 -6.32
CA ALA A 97 -9.49 -8.00 -5.75
C ALA A 97 -8.05 -7.48 -5.76
N PHE A 98 -7.08 -8.34 -5.42
CA PHE A 98 -5.66 -8.01 -5.48
C PHE A 98 -5.20 -7.69 -6.92
N ILE A 99 -5.64 -8.47 -7.90
CA ILE A 99 -5.28 -8.28 -9.31
C ILE A 99 -5.88 -7.00 -9.86
N SER A 100 -7.15 -6.71 -9.56
CA SER A 100 -7.83 -5.46 -9.94
C SER A 100 -7.15 -4.24 -9.29
N SER A 101 -6.81 -4.32 -8.00
CA SER A 101 -6.06 -3.27 -7.31
C SER A 101 -4.68 -3.04 -7.94
N ARG A 102 -3.96 -4.12 -8.27
CA ARG A 102 -2.68 -4.04 -8.98
C ARG A 102 -2.83 -3.42 -10.38
N ALA A 103 -3.89 -3.76 -11.11
CA ALA A 103 -4.18 -3.18 -12.42
C ALA A 103 -4.37 -1.66 -12.34
N MET A 104 -4.99 -1.14 -11.26
CA MET A 104 -5.08 0.30 -11.02
C MET A 104 -3.71 0.96 -10.83
N HIS A 105 -2.80 0.34 -10.07
CA HIS A 105 -1.43 0.86 -9.92
C HIS A 105 -0.68 0.90 -11.25
N ILE A 106 -0.78 -0.16 -12.06
CA ILE A 106 -0.18 -0.23 -13.40
C ILE A 106 -0.79 0.86 -14.30
N SER A 107 -2.12 0.99 -14.32
CA SER A 107 -2.81 2.03 -15.07
C SER A 107 -2.33 3.42 -14.67
N ASN A 108 -2.14 3.68 -13.38
CA ASN A 108 -1.66 4.97 -12.89
C ASN A 108 -0.22 5.26 -13.31
N GLN A 109 0.64 4.23 -13.39
CA GLN A 109 2.02 4.38 -13.88
C GLN A 109 2.06 4.71 -15.37
N LEU A 110 1.17 4.11 -16.17
CA LEU A 110 1.10 4.33 -17.61
C LEU A 110 0.40 5.64 -17.97
N ASN A 111 -0.74 5.92 -17.34
CA ASN A 111 -1.54 7.12 -17.56
C ASN A 111 -2.43 7.41 -16.34
N THR A 112 -2.06 8.43 -15.56
CA THR A 112 -2.81 8.86 -14.36
C THR A 112 -4.26 9.26 -14.66
N SER A 113 -4.57 9.69 -15.89
CA SER A 113 -5.94 10.04 -16.31
C SER A 113 -6.80 8.81 -16.65
N ALA A 114 -6.22 7.61 -16.67
CA ALA A 114 -6.93 6.37 -16.91
C ALA A 114 -7.35 5.64 -15.62
N THR A 115 -6.69 5.90 -14.49
CA THR A 115 -6.89 5.18 -13.22
C THR A 115 -8.36 5.15 -12.78
N TYR A 116 -9.03 6.30 -12.75
CA TYR A 116 -10.43 6.37 -12.33
C TYR A 116 -11.41 5.82 -13.37
N ARG A 117 -11.07 5.89 -14.66
CA ARG A 117 -11.86 5.23 -15.71
C ARG A 117 -11.80 3.72 -15.57
N LEU A 118 -10.64 3.18 -15.18
CA LEU A 118 -10.47 1.76 -14.89
C LEU A 118 -11.26 1.35 -13.63
N LEU A 119 -11.20 2.15 -12.56
CA LEU A 119 -12.01 1.90 -11.35
C LEU A 119 -13.52 1.87 -11.68
N GLU A 120 -14.00 2.87 -12.42
CA GLU A 120 -15.40 2.93 -12.85
C GLU A 120 -15.77 1.73 -13.74
N SER A 121 -14.86 1.30 -14.62
CA SER A 121 -15.07 0.09 -15.41
C SER A 121 -15.18 -1.19 -14.55
N PHE A 122 -14.42 -1.31 -13.46
CA PHE A 122 -14.58 -2.44 -12.53
C PHE A 122 -15.93 -2.40 -11.84
N PHE A 123 -16.32 -1.23 -11.32
CA PHE A 123 -17.62 -1.01 -10.70
C PHE A 123 -18.81 -1.32 -11.63
N ASP A 124 -18.70 -0.99 -12.92
CA ASP A 124 -19.75 -1.24 -13.91
C ASP A 124 -19.89 -2.73 -14.29
N HIS A 125 -18.84 -3.53 -14.10
CA HIS A 125 -18.77 -4.94 -14.55
C HIS A 125 -18.49 -5.93 -13.42
N GLN A 126 -18.63 -5.51 -12.15
CA GLN A 126 -18.53 -6.43 -11.03
C GLN A 126 -19.72 -7.41 -11.05
N VAL A 127 -19.40 -8.67 -10.77
CA VAL A 127 -20.32 -9.81 -10.77
C VAL A 127 -21.20 -9.85 -9.52
#